data_AF-A0A7W0RMP9-F1
#
_entry.id   AF-A0A7W0RMP9-F1
#
_cell.length_a   1.000
_cell.length_b   1.000
_cell.length_c   1.000
_cell.angle_alpha   90.00
_cell.angle_beta   90.00
_cell.angle_gamma   90.00
#
_symmetry.space_group_name_H-M   'P 1'
#
loop_
_entity.id
_entity.type
_entity.pdbx_description
1 polymer ?
#
loop_
_entity_poly.entity_id
_entity_poly.type
_entity_poly.pdbx_seq_one_letter_code
_entity_poly.pdbx_strand_id
1 'polypeptide(L)'
;MIGLASLLVGASLVGGAPNDVSDDYFAAYREAETRQKLLLVDFGSGAALQGDPADLRRHIVCRISPHYRLEGEDRPLIEHSCFGPLRGEAGLAVVDVTGGPHHGDVVSVLPREHCSPSKVAALLSLPPGTLTQRTLCWAFLVHPERPQSVHAAPSPQLMAHCARHSGRQAAMNDQHHDMSHPGRTEIVAESWPWNKNVVDAAIDIVWSWRQSPGHWGAARQTWSRFGYDMKFNGEKWFATGVFE
;
A
#
# COMPACT_ATOMS: atom_id res chain seq x y z
N MET A 1 -13.42 16.38 6.32
CA MET A 1 -12.07 16.28 5.76
C MET A 1 -11.46 17.67 5.82
N ILE A 2 -10.60 17.92 6.81
CA ILE A 2 -9.84 19.17 6.90
C ILE A 2 -8.50 18.87 6.25
N GLY A 3 -8.25 19.48 5.09
CA GLY A 3 -6.97 19.38 4.41
C GLY A 3 -5.88 20.03 5.26
N LEU A 4 -4.81 19.28 5.52
CA LEU A 4 -3.55 19.80 6.06
C LEU A 4 -2.90 20.70 5.00
N ALA A 5 -3.37 21.93 4.85
CA ALA A 5 -2.76 22.91 3.97
C ALA A 5 -2.89 24.32 4.57
N SER A 6 -1.85 24.76 5.27
CA SER A 6 -1.23 26.10 5.15
C SER A 6 -0.60 26.54 6.48
N LEU A 7 0.72 26.42 6.57
CA LEU A 7 1.57 27.33 7.35
C LEU A 7 2.91 27.44 6.60
N LEU A 8 3.19 28.64 6.11
CA LEU A 8 4.40 28.99 5.37
C LEU A 8 5.53 29.28 6.36
N VAL A 9 6.53 28.41 6.42
CA VAL A 9 7.86 28.75 6.94
C VAL A 9 8.88 28.34 5.90
N GLY A 10 9.71 29.31 5.50
CA GLY A 10 10.71 29.15 4.45
C GLY A 10 11.87 28.28 4.89
N ALA A 11 12.08 27.15 4.21
CA ALA A 11 13.31 26.38 4.27
C ALA A 11 14.11 26.57 2.98
N SER A 12 15.39 26.87 3.13
CA SER A 12 16.33 27.01 2.00
C SER A 12 16.65 25.63 1.43
N LEU A 13 16.45 25.47 0.12
CA LEU A 13 16.80 24.25 -0.62
C LEU A 13 18.31 24.22 -0.87
N VAL A 14 19.05 23.47 -0.06
CA VAL A 14 20.42 23.07 -0.39
C VAL A 14 20.31 21.91 -1.38
N GLY A 15 20.89 22.07 -2.57
CA GLY A 15 20.98 21.00 -3.56
C GLY A 15 21.94 19.92 -3.07
N GLY A 16 21.41 18.80 -2.60
CA GLY A 16 22.20 17.61 -2.30
C GLY A 16 21.84 16.43 -3.19
N ALA A 17 22.52 15.31 -2.89
CA ALA A 17 22.66 14.14 -3.72
C ALA A 17 21.29 13.46 -4.01
N PRO A 18 21.19 12.56 -5.00
CA PRO A 18 19.92 11.92 -5.40
C PRO A 18 19.15 11.15 -4.32
N ASN A 19 19.64 11.07 -3.08
CA ASN A 19 19.00 10.43 -1.93
C ASN A 19 19.20 11.24 -0.62
N ASP A 20 19.03 12.57 -0.65
CA ASP A 20 18.98 13.32 0.61
C ASP A 20 17.80 12.79 1.44
N VAL A 21 18.13 12.28 2.61
CA VAL A 21 17.15 11.80 3.58
C VAL A 21 16.81 12.95 4.49
N SER A 22 15.55 13.40 4.47
CA SER A 22 15.06 14.44 5.37
C SER A 22 14.69 13.84 6.74
N ASP A 23 14.88 14.59 7.82
CA ASP A 23 14.33 14.33 9.15
C ASP A 23 13.18 15.30 9.51
N ASP A 24 12.81 16.17 8.57
CA ASP A 24 11.64 17.05 8.63
C ASP A 24 10.56 16.53 7.66
N TYR A 25 9.42 16.14 8.23
CA TYR A 25 8.29 15.63 7.45
C TYR A 25 7.71 16.67 6.49
N PHE A 26 7.56 17.93 6.93
CA PHE A 26 6.94 18.97 6.12
C PHE A 26 7.86 19.35 4.95
N ALA A 27 9.16 19.51 5.21
CA ALA A 27 10.14 19.77 4.16
C ALA A 27 10.16 18.62 3.12
N ALA A 28 10.18 17.37 3.59
CA ALA A 28 10.15 16.20 2.70
C ALA A 28 8.85 16.11 1.88
N TYR A 29 7.71 16.39 2.51
CA TYR A 29 6.40 16.41 1.84
C TYR A 29 6.38 17.46 0.73
N ARG A 30 6.81 18.70 1.03
CA ARG A 30 6.86 19.80 0.06
C ARG A 30 7.84 19.52 -1.08
N GLU A 31 8.97 18.89 -0.78
CA GLU A 31 9.92 18.47 -1.81
C GLU A 31 9.32 17.38 -2.71
N ALA A 32 8.69 16.35 -2.12
CA ALA A 32 8.03 15.27 -2.84
C ALA A 32 6.94 15.80 -3.77
N GLU A 33 6.11 16.72 -3.28
CA GLU A 33 5.10 17.42 -4.05
C GLU A 33 5.73 18.24 -5.19
N THR A 34 6.74 19.06 -4.90
CA THR A 34 7.42 19.88 -5.91
C THR A 34 8.06 19.04 -7.01
N ARG A 35 8.64 17.88 -6.65
CA ARG A 35 9.31 16.96 -7.58
C ARG A 35 8.39 15.92 -8.19
N GLN A 36 7.10 15.92 -7.84
CA GLN A 36 6.11 14.94 -8.27
C GLN A 36 6.59 13.49 -8.03
N LYS A 37 7.09 13.23 -6.82
CA LYS A 37 7.54 11.92 -6.34
C LYS A 37 6.68 11.44 -5.19
N LEU A 38 6.69 10.14 -4.92
CA LEU A 38 6.08 9.59 -3.71
C LEU A 38 6.91 9.99 -2.48
N LEU A 39 6.28 10.16 -1.33
CA LEU A 39 6.97 10.36 -0.06
C LEU A 39 7.05 9.02 0.69
N LEU A 40 8.26 8.49 0.86
CA LEU A 40 8.52 7.33 1.72
C LEU A 40 8.89 7.82 3.12
N VAL A 41 8.05 7.52 4.10
CA VAL A 41 8.27 7.87 5.51
C VAL A 41 8.71 6.62 6.28
N ASP A 42 9.85 6.71 6.94
CA ASP A 42 10.39 5.68 7.83
C ASP A 42 10.28 6.16 9.27
N PHE A 43 9.30 5.61 9.98
CA PHE A 43 9.08 5.85 11.40
C PHE A 43 10.00 4.95 12.24
N GLY A 44 11.32 5.08 12.07
CA GLY A 44 12.31 4.36 12.88
C GLY A 44 12.41 2.85 12.66
N SER A 45 11.98 2.33 11.49
CA SER A 45 12.24 0.95 11.07
C SER A 45 13.71 0.73 10.69
N GLY A 46 14.37 1.77 10.17
CA GLY A 46 15.72 1.71 9.61
C GLY A 46 15.79 1.03 8.24
N ALA A 47 14.64 0.77 7.63
CA ALA A 47 14.54 -0.05 6.43
C ALA A 47 14.34 0.74 5.12
N ALA A 48 14.10 2.07 5.18
CA ALA A 48 13.77 2.86 3.98
C ALA A 48 14.81 2.82 2.86
N LEU A 49 16.08 2.53 3.16
CA LEU A 49 17.16 2.49 2.15
C LEU A 49 17.53 1.07 1.71
N GLN A 50 16.72 0.06 2.05
CA GLN A 50 17.02 -1.35 1.73
C GLN A 50 16.51 -1.79 0.34
N GLY A 51 15.95 -0.87 -0.46
CA GLY A 51 15.43 -1.15 -1.80
C GLY A 51 16.44 -1.01 -2.93
N ASP A 52 16.02 -1.37 -4.15
CA ASP A 52 16.80 -1.09 -5.36
C ASP A 52 16.98 0.45 -5.51
N PRO A 53 18.20 0.95 -5.74
CA PRO A 53 18.43 2.36 -6.02
C PRO A 53 17.55 2.95 -7.14
N ALA A 54 17.16 2.17 -8.14
CA ALA A 54 16.26 2.61 -9.21
C ALA A 54 14.84 2.90 -8.70
N ASP A 55 14.32 2.09 -7.78
CA ASP A 55 13.00 2.29 -7.18
C ASP A 55 13.02 3.44 -6.16
N LEU A 56 14.12 3.56 -5.39
CA LEU A 56 14.29 4.67 -4.46
C LEU A 56 14.29 6.04 -5.15
N ARG A 57 14.78 6.14 -6.40
CA ARG A 57 14.73 7.40 -7.17
C ARG A 57 13.33 7.95 -7.40
N ARG A 58 12.29 7.11 -7.32
CA ARG A 58 10.88 7.51 -7.44
C ARG A 58 10.31 8.11 -6.16
N HIS A 59 11.08 8.09 -5.08
CA HIS A 59 10.66 8.50 -3.75
C HIS A 59 11.51 9.67 -3.26
N ILE A 60 10.93 10.51 -2.41
CA ILE A 60 11.64 11.33 -1.43
C ILE A 60 11.59 10.58 -0.11
N VAL A 61 12.72 10.45 0.58
CA VAL A 61 12.83 9.67 1.81
C VAL A 61 12.84 10.61 3.01
N CYS A 62 11.91 10.37 3.92
CA CYS A 62 11.82 11.03 5.22
C CYS A 62 12.05 10.00 6.33
N ARG A 63 13.03 10.23 7.21
CA ARG A 63 13.31 9.40 8.38
C ARG A 63 13.04 10.17 9.63
N ILE A 64 12.06 9.72 10.39
CA ILE A 64 11.63 10.37 11.63
C ILE A 64 11.50 9.35 12.75
N SER A 65 11.62 9.83 13.98
CA SER A 65 11.32 9.01 15.16
C SER A 65 9.83 8.62 15.16
N PRO A 66 9.45 7.42 15.67
CA PRO A 66 8.05 7.12 16.00
C PRO A 66 7.40 8.17 16.92
N HIS A 67 8.21 8.92 17.68
CA HIS A 67 7.76 9.99 18.56
C HIS A 67 7.79 11.38 17.91
N TYR A 68 8.08 11.49 16.61
CA TYR A 68 8.09 12.76 15.88
C TYR A 68 6.70 13.40 15.94
N ARG A 69 6.66 14.70 16.24
CA ARG A 69 5.45 15.50 16.33
C ARG A 69 5.51 16.61 15.29
N LEU A 70 4.38 16.87 14.65
CA LEU A 70 4.25 18.09 13.87
C LEU A 70 4.20 19.29 14.82
N GLU A 71 4.69 20.43 14.36
CA GLU A 71 4.61 21.66 15.13
C GLU A 71 3.14 21.98 15.45
N GLY A 72 2.84 22.24 16.73
CA GLY A 72 1.48 22.51 17.21
C GLY A 72 0.63 21.27 17.49
N GLU A 73 1.13 20.05 17.26
CA GLU A 73 0.42 18.81 17.57
C GLU A 73 0.94 18.15 18.86
N ASP A 74 0.00 17.74 19.72
CA ASP A 74 0.30 17.08 21.00
C ASP A 74 0.58 15.58 20.86
N ARG A 75 0.18 14.98 19.73
CA ARG A 75 0.32 13.55 19.45
C ARG A 75 1.40 13.29 18.39
N PRO A 76 2.16 12.19 18.51
CA PRO A 76 3.06 11.74 17.46
C PRO A 76 2.36 11.60 16.11
N LEU A 77 3.06 11.96 15.02
CA LEU A 77 2.53 11.88 13.66
C LEU A 77 2.04 10.46 13.31
N ILE A 78 2.73 9.43 13.80
CA ILE A 78 2.37 8.02 13.57
C ILE A 78 1.00 7.63 14.15
N GLU A 79 0.48 8.39 15.12
CA GLU A 79 -0.86 8.19 15.68
C GLU A 79 -1.96 8.85 14.85
N HIS A 80 -1.60 9.62 13.81
CA HIS A 80 -2.58 10.16 12.89
C HIS A 80 -3.33 9.03 12.17
N SER A 81 -4.64 9.19 11.96
CA SER A 81 -5.52 8.11 11.48
C SER A 81 -5.10 7.53 10.13
N CYS A 82 -4.46 8.32 9.26
CA CYS A 82 -3.93 7.84 7.97
C CYS A 82 -2.79 6.81 8.13
N PHE A 83 -2.06 6.83 9.25
CA PHE A 83 -1.03 5.84 9.59
C PHE A 83 -1.56 4.76 10.55
N GLY A 84 -2.88 4.72 10.80
CA GLY A 84 -3.53 3.72 11.65
C GLY A 84 -3.09 2.26 11.42
N PRO A 85 -2.83 1.80 10.18
CA PRO A 85 -2.27 0.47 9.95
C PRO A 85 -0.92 0.17 10.61
N LEU A 86 -0.11 1.18 10.93
CA LEU A 86 1.14 1.00 11.70
C LEU A 86 0.88 0.84 13.20
N ARG A 87 -0.33 1.12 13.70
CA ARG A 87 -0.74 0.93 15.11
C ARG A 87 0.15 1.68 16.12
N GLY A 88 0.74 2.80 15.71
CA GLY A 88 1.68 3.57 16.53
C GLY A 88 3.09 2.96 16.65
N GLU A 89 3.34 1.83 15.98
CA GLU A 89 4.61 1.13 16.00
C GLU A 89 5.50 1.51 14.81
N ALA A 90 6.81 1.31 14.96
CA ALA A 90 7.78 1.59 13.91
C ALA A 90 7.43 0.86 12.59
N GLY A 91 7.75 1.49 11.46
CA GLY A 91 7.47 0.93 10.14
C GLY A 91 7.68 1.92 9.02
N LEU A 92 7.25 1.54 7.82
CA LEU A 92 7.27 2.38 6.63
C LEU A 92 5.86 2.78 6.23
N ALA A 93 5.71 3.99 5.68
CA ALA A 93 4.52 4.43 4.97
C ALA A 93 4.91 5.11 3.65
N VAL A 94 4.05 5.01 2.65
CA VAL A 94 4.20 5.73 1.38
C VAL A 94 2.99 6.64 1.21
N VAL A 95 3.23 7.93 1.06
CA VAL A 95 2.22 8.95 0.77
C VAL A 95 2.33 9.32 -0.71
N ASP A 96 1.21 9.30 -1.42
CA ASP A 96 1.16 9.81 -2.79
C ASP A 96 0.96 11.33 -2.75
N VAL A 97 1.89 12.08 -3.33
CA VAL A 97 1.80 13.54 -3.48
C VAL A 97 1.99 13.98 -4.94
N THR A 98 1.80 13.05 -5.88
CA THR A 98 2.10 13.24 -7.32
C THR A 98 0.96 13.87 -8.14
N GLY A 99 -0.07 14.42 -7.47
CA GLY A 99 -1.20 15.09 -8.11
C GLY A 99 -2.22 14.14 -8.76
N GLY A 100 -2.09 12.82 -8.56
CA GLY A 100 -3.00 11.81 -9.09
C GLY A 100 -4.27 11.59 -8.25
N PRO A 101 -5.08 10.57 -8.58
CA PRO A 101 -6.33 10.25 -7.88
C PRO A 101 -6.18 9.94 -6.37
N HIS A 102 -4.97 9.63 -5.92
CA HIS A 102 -4.64 9.32 -4.53
C HIS A 102 -3.75 10.39 -3.88
N HIS A 103 -3.67 11.59 -4.47
CA HIS A 103 -2.88 12.68 -3.91
C HIS A 103 -3.33 13.02 -2.47
N GLY A 104 -2.38 13.00 -1.54
CA GLY A 104 -2.58 13.17 -0.11
C GLY A 104 -2.82 11.87 0.66
N ASP A 105 -3.06 10.74 -0.02
CA ASP A 105 -3.37 9.47 0.64
C ASP A 105 -2.11 8.68 1.02
N VAL A 106 -2.20 7.95 2.13
CA VAL A 106 -1.25 6.87 2.43
C VAL A 106 -1.60 5.67 1.55
N VAL A 107 -0.75 5.37 0.56
CA VAL A 107 -0.96 4.34 -0.46
C VAL A 107 -0.22 3.03 -0.16
N SER A 108 0.68 3.02 0.82
CA SER A 108 1.29 1.78 1.34
C SER A 108 1.71 1.95 2.78
N VAL A 109 1.68 0.86 3.52
CA VAL A 109 2.19 0.75 4.89
C VAL A 109 2.90 -0.59 5.05
N LEU A 110 3.96 -0.62 5.85
CA LEU A 110 4.69 -1.83 6.18
C LEU A 110 5.16 -1.77 7.63
N PRO A 111 4.48 -2.47 8.56
CA PRO A 111 4.95 -2.61 9.94
C PRO A 111 6.38 -3.17 9.99
N ARG A 112 7.14 -2.84 11.04
CA ARG A 112 8.56 -3.19 11.19
C ARG A 112 8.83 -4.68 11.03
N GLU A 113 7.97 -5.55 11.54
CA GLU A 113 8.07 -7.01 11.42
C GLU A 113 8.05 -7.50 9.97
N HIS A 114 7.55 -6.69 9.03
CA HIS A 114 7.53 -6.97 7.61
C HIS A 114 8.64 -6.25 6.82
N CYS A 115 9.49 -5.46 7.46
CA CYS A 115 10.52 -4.63 6.83
C CYS A 115 11.85 -5.37 6.52
N SER A 116 11.80 -6.54 5.89
CA SER A 116 13.01 -7.18 5.34
C SER A 116 13.41 -6.53 3.99
N PRO A 117 14.69 -6.55 3.57
CA PRO A 117 15.12 -5.91 2.32
C PRO A 117 14.29 -6.31 1.10
N SER A 118 14.02 -7.61 0.93
CA SER A 118 13.21 -8.12 -0.18
C SER A 118 11.75 -7.63 -0.15
N LYS A 119 11.15 -7.53 1.05
CA LYS A 119 9.78 -7.04 1.24
C LYS A 119 9.67 -5.52 1.02
N VAL A 120 10.71 -4.77 1.40
CA VAL A 120 10.80 -3.33 1.12
C VAL A 120 10.96 -3.08 -0.38
N ALA A 121 11.84 -3.82 -1.06
CA ALA A 121 11.99 -3.73 -2.50
C ALA A 121 10.67 -4.02 -3.23
N ALA A 122 9.94 -5.07 -2.82
CA ALA A 122 8.61 -5.36 -3.35
C ALA A 122 7.64 -4.19 -3.18
N LEU A 123 7.61 -3.56 -2.00
CA LEU A 123 6.75 -2.40 -1.71
C LEU A 123 7.06 -1.20 -2.62
N LEU A 124 8.34 -0.89 -2.85
CA LEU A 124 8.74 0.23 -3.69
C LEU A 124 8.45 0.01 -5.19
N SER A 125 8.39 -1.25 -5.61
CA SER A 125 8.11 -1.64 -7.00
C SER A 125 6.61 -1.65 -7.37
N LEU A 126 5.71 -1.52 -6.39
CA LEU A 126 4.27 -1.63 -6.59
C LEU A 126 3.73 -0.58 -7.57
N PRO A 127 2.73 -0.94 -8.41
CA PRO A 127 2.06 0.02 -9.29
C PRO A 127 1.20 1.02 -8.51
N PRO A 128 0.86 2.19 -9.09
CA PRO A 128 -0.09 3.12 -8.48
C PRO A 128 -1.42 2.44 -8.13
N GLY A 129 -2.04 2.86 -7.03
CA GLY A 129 -3.31 2.33 -6.55
C GLY A 129 -3.58 2.74 -5.10
N THR A 130 -4.74 2.36 -4.58
CA THR A 130 -5.11 2.62 -3.17
C THR A 130 -4.24 1.80 -2.21
N LEU A 131 -4.31 2.12 -0.92
CA LEU A 131 -3.70 1.34 0.15
C LEU A 131 -4.01 -0.16 0.04
N THR A 132 -5.28 -0.51 -0.17
CA THR A 132 -5.75 -1.89 -0.17
C THR A 132 -5.33 -2.64 -1.43
N GLN A 133 -5.39 -1.99 -2.60
CA GLN A 133 -4.92 -2.55 -3.87
C GLN A 133 -3.43 -2.86 -3.82
N ARG A 134 -2.62 -1.88 -3.37
CA ARG A 134 -1.17 -2.02 -3.26
C ARG A 134 -0.77 -3.06 -2.22
N THR A 135 -1.42 -3.07 -1.05
CA THR A 135 -1.13 -4.07 -0.01
C THR A 135 -1.42 -5.50 -0.47
N LEU A 136 -2.51 -5.72 -1.20
CA LEU A 136 -2.83 -7.04 -1.73
C LEU A 136 -1.85 -7.47 -2.85
N CYS A 137 -1.45 -6.55 -3.73
CA CYS A 137 -0.37 -6.80 -4.70
C CYS A 137 0.95 -7.14 -4.01
N TRP A 138 1.29 -6.42 -2.94
CA TRP A 138 2.51 -6.66 -2.15
C TRP A 138 2.52 -8.07 -1.57
N ALA A 139 1.40 -8.53 -1.00
CA ALA A 139 1.28 -9.87 -0.44
C ALA A 139 1.55 -10.97 -1.49
N PHE A 140 1.14 -10.77 -2.74
CA PHE A 140 1.48 -11.68 -3.84
C PHE A 140 2.97 -11.64 -4.20
N LEU A 141 3.57 -10.44 -4.30
CA LEU A 141 4.99 -10.29 -4.66
C LEU A 141 5.94 -10.92 -3.63
N VAL A 142 5.59 -10.86 -2.35
CA VAL A 142 6.43 -11.41 -1.26
C VAL A 142 6.12 -12.87 -0.93
N HIS A 143 5.10 -13.47 -1.57
CA HIS A 143 4.76 -14.87 -1.37
C HIS A 143 5.90 -15.78 -1.86
N PRO A 144 6.32 -16.82 -1.11
CA PRO A 144 7.47 -17.67 -1.47
C PRO A 144 7.40 -18.31 -2.87
N GLU A 145 6.19 -18.67 -3.31
CA GLU A 145 5.96 -19.28 -4.63
C GLU A 145 5.86 -18.30 -5.80
N ARG A 146 5.90 -16.97 -5.54
CA ARG A 146 5.92 -15.92 -6.58
C ARG A 146 4.88 -16.12 -7.70
N PRO A 147 3.57 -16.11 -7.36
CA PRO A 147 2.50 -16.22 -8.36
C PRO A 147 2.62 -15.13 -9.43
N GLN A 148 2.32 -15.49 -10.68
CA GLN A 148 2.66 -14.67 -11.85
C GLN A 148 1.63 -13.58 -12.17
N SER A 149 0.41 -13.68 -11.64
CA SER A 149 -0.68 -12.76 -11.95
C SER A 149 -0.38 -11.30 -11.64
N VAL A 150 0.36 -11.03 -10.57
CA VAL A 150 0.74 -9.67 -10.13
C VAL A 150 1.78 -9.01 -11.04
N HIS A 151 2.40 -9.76 -11.96
CA HIS A 151 3.34 -9.24 -12.95
C HIS A 151 2.68 -8.83 -14.28
N ALA A 152 1.37 -9.07 -14.45
CA ALA A 152 0.60 -8.57 -15.58
C ALA A 152 0.45 -7.03 -15.54
N ALA A 153 -0.14 -6.41 -16.56
CA ALA A 153 -0.38 -4.96 -16.52
C ALA A 153 -1.58 -4.63 -15.60
N PRO A 154 -1.46 -3.72 -14.63
CA PRO A 154 -2.61 -3.31 -13.83
C PRO A 154 -3.64 -2.61 -14.72
N SER A 155 -4.90 -3.06 -14.67
CA SER A 155 -5.99 -2.47 -15.44
C SER A 155 -6.88 -1.59 -14.53
N PRO A 156 -7.01 -0.28 -14.80
CA PRO A 156 -7.90 0.59 -14.02
C PRO A 156 -9.34 0.09 -13.97
N GLN A 157 -9.84 -0.52 -15.05
CA GLN A 157 -11.19 -1.09 -15.10
C GLN A 157 -11.32 -2.30 -14.18
N LEU A 158 -10.34 -3.21 -14.18
CA LEU A 158 -10.35 -4.40 -13.33
C LEU A 158 -10.16 -4.03 -11.85
N MET A 159 -9.25 -3.09 -11.56
CA MET A 159 -9.05 -2.53 -10.20
C MET A 159 -10.35 -1.90 -9.67
N ALA A 160 -11.02 -1.08 -10.49
CA ALA A 160 -12.29 -0.47 -10.10
C ALA A 160 -13.41 -1.51 -9.90
N HIS A 161 -13.43 -2.60 -10.67
CA HIS A 161 -14.34 -3.70 -10.43
C HIS A 161 -14.04 -4.39 -9.10
N CYS A 162 -12.78 -4.75 -8.83
CA CYS A 162 -12.38 -5.39 -7.58
C CYS A 162 -12.72 -4.53 -6.36
N ALA A 163 -12.54 -3.20 -6.46
CA ALA A 163 -12.92 -2.24 -5.43
C ALA A 163 -14.43 -2.28 -5.12
N ARG A 164 -15.26 -2.26 -6.16
CA ARG A 164 -16.73 -2.33 -6.00
C ARG A 164 -17.17 -3.69 -5.46
N HIS A 165 -16.58 -4.78 -5.96
CA HIS A 165 -17.03 -6.13 -5.61
C HIS A 165 -16.60 -6.54 -4.20
N SER A 166 -15.35 -6.29 -3.81
CA SER A 166 -14.92 -6.44 -2.40
C SER A 166 -15.76 -5.56 -1.47
N GLY A 167 -16.11 -4.34 -1.90
CA GLY A 167 -17.04 -3.46 -1.18
C GLY A 167 -18.43 -4.06 -0.99
N ARG A 168 -18.99 -4.69 -2.03
CA ARG A 168 -20.29 -5.38 -1.98
C ARG A 168 -20.25 -6.59 -1.05
N GLN A 169 -19.21 -7.43 -1.17
CA GLN A 169 -19.00 -8.58 -0.28
C GLN A 169 -18.91 -8.15 1.18
N ALA A 170 -18.14 -7.09 1.48
CA ALA A 170 -18.02 -6.52 2.81
C ALA A 170 -19.36 -6.00 3.37
N ALA A 171 -20.16 -5.31 2.54
CA ALA A 171 -21.47 -4.79 2.95
C ALA A 171 -22.49 -5.90 3.24
N MET A 172 -22.41 -7.02 2.52
CA MET A 172 -23.29 -8.18 2.72
C MET A 172 -22.75 -9.16 3.77
N ASN A 173 -21.50 -8.97 4.21
CA ASN A 173 -20.77 -9.92 5.04
C ASN A 173 -20.73 -11.33 4.42
N ASP A 174 -20.62 -11.41 3.09
CA ASP A 174 -20.73 -12.67 2.34
C ASP A 174 -19.79 -12.69 1.14
N GLN A 175 -18.94 -13.72 1.07
CA GLN A 175 -18.04 -13.94 -0.07
C GLN A 175 -18.77 -14.65 -1.20
N HIS A 176 -18.71 -14.11 -2.41
CA HIS A 176 -19.38 -14.68 -3.58
C HIS A 176 -18.73 -14.21 -4.87
N HIS A 177 -18.84 -15.03 -5.91
CA HIS A 177 -18.39 -14.67 -7.25
C HIS A 177 -19.36 -13.69 -7.93
N ASP A 178 -18.82 -12.73 -8.70
CA ASP A 178 -19.61 -11.90 -9.62
C ASP A 178 -19.66 -12.57 -11.00
N MET A 179 -20.80 -13.17 -11.35
CA MET A 179 -21.01 -13.82 -12.65
C MET A 179 -20.91 -12.85 -13.84
N SER A 180 -20.86 -11.54 -13.59
CA SER A 180 -20.70 -10.48 -14.59
C SER A 180 -19.32 -9.80 -14.54
N HIS A 181 -18.32 -10.43 -13.91
CA HIS A 181 -16.98 -9.86 -13.83
C HIS A 181 -16.38 -9.58 -15.23
N PRO A 182 -15.64 -8.48 -15.41
CA PRO A 182 -15.12 -8.08 -16.72
C PRO A 182 -13.89 -8.88 -17.20
N GLY A 183 -13.31 -9.72 -16.35
CA GLY A 183 -12.16 -10.56 -16.70
C GLY A 183 -12.55 -11.95 -17.21
N ARG A 184 -11.53 -12.78 -17.45
CA ARG A 184 -11.66 -14.21 -17.77
C ARG A 184 -11.78 -15.09 -16.53
N THR A 185 -11.25 -14.63 -15.41
CA THR A 185 -11.24 -15.37 -14.15
C THR A 185 -11.31 -14.41 -12.98
N GLU A 186 -12.08 -14.79 -11.97
CA GLU A 186 -12.18 -14.11 -10.69
C GLU A 186 -11.78 -15.06 -9.57
N ILE A 187 -11.10 -14.50 -8.56
CA ILE A 187 -10.87 -15.15 -7.28
C ILE A 187 -11.39 -14.23 -6.17
N VAL A 188 -12.09 -14.80 -5.20
CA VAL A 188 -12.60 -14.09 -4.02
C VAL A 188 -12.19 -14.82 -2.76
N ALA A 189 -12.02 -14.09 -1.66
CA ALA A 189 -11.73 -14.67 -0.35
C ALA A 189 -12.09 -13.66 0.75
N GLU A 190 -12.18 -14.17 1.96
CA GLU A 190 -12.18 -13.36 3.17
C GLU A 190 -10.95 -13.67 4.05
N SER A 191 -10.51 -12.68 4.83
CA SER A 191 -9.50 -12.89 5.86
C SER A 191 -10.08 -13.58 7.08
N TRP A 192 -9.21 -14.11 7.94
CA TRP A 192 -9.65 -14.58 9.25
C TRP A 192 -10.12 -13.39 10.12
N PRO A 193 -11.15 -13.55 10.98
CA PRO A 193 -11.72 -12.44 11.77
C PRO A 193 -10.77 -11.77 12.77
N TRP A 194 -9.70 -12.44 13.20
CA TRP A 194 -8.71 -11.86 14.11
C TRP A 194 -7.69 -10.95 13.41
N ASN A 195 -7.51 -11.09 12.10
CA ASN A 195 -6.55 -10.30 11.32
C ASN A 195 -7.19 -9.03 10.78
N LYS A 196 -7.23 -8.02 11.66
CA LYS A 196 -7.79 -6.70 11.37
C LYS A 196 -6.80 -5.74 10.70
N ASN A 197 -5.49 -6.02 10.75
CA ASN A 197 -4.50 -5.19 10.04
C ASN A 197 -4.60 -5.42 8.54
N VAL A 198 -4.47 -4.36 7.74
CA VAL A 198 -4.47 -4.43 6.27
C VAL A 198 -3.35 -5.34 5.72
N VAL A 199 -2.15 -5.31 6.31
CA VAL A 199 -1.00 -6.10 5.85
C VAL A 199 -1.17 -7.57 6.18
N ASP A 200 -1.49 -7.90 7.44
CA ASP A 200 -1.69 -9.28 7.88
C ASP A 200 -2.91 -9.91 7.18
N ALA A 201 -3.98 -9.14 6.98
CA ALA A 201 -5.15 -9.60 6.25
C ALA A 201 -4.85 -9.91 4.78
N ALA A 202 -4.03 -9.10 4.10
CA ALA A 202 -3.61 -9.40 2.73
C ALA A 202 -2.79 -10.70 2.64
N ILE A 203 -1.88 -10.93 3.59
CA ILE A 203 -1.11 -12.17 3.68
C ILE A 203 -2.05 -13.36 3.89
N ASP A 204 -3.02 -13.25 4.79
CA ASP A 204 -4.05 -14.25 5.05
C ASP A 204 -4.89 -14.57 3.82
N ILE A 205 -5.35 -13.54 3.10
CA ILE A 205 -6.15 -13.67 1.89
C ILE A 205 -5.36 -14.45 0.83
N VAL A 206 -4.10 -14.08 0.59
CA VAL A 206 -3.22 -14.79 -0.36
C VAL A 206 -2.98 -16.23 0.09
N TRP A 207 -2.80 -16.46 1.40
CA TRP A 207 -2.69 -17.80 1.96
C TRP A 207 -3.98 -18.63 1.76
N SER A 208 -5.15 -18.03 1.93
CA SER A 208 -6.45 -18.67 1.70
C SER A 208 -6.61 -19.09 0.23
N TRP A 209 -6.29 -18.18 -0.71
CA TRP A 209 -6.25 -18.52 -2.13
C TRP A 209 -5.25 -19.64 -2.45
N ARG A 210 -4.09 -19.65 -1.76
CA ARG A 210 -3.10 -20.71 -1.91
C ARG A 210 -3.60 -22.10 -1.52
N GLN A 211 -4.57 -22.21 -0.62
CA GLN A 211 -5.15 -23.51 -0.22
C GLN A 211 -6.16 -24.07 -1.23
N SER A 212 -6.62 -23.27 -2.20
CA SER A 212 -7.54 -23.70 -3.25
C SER A 212 -6.80 -23.91 -4.57
N PRO A 213 -6.75 -25.14 -5.14
CA PRO A 213 -6.11 -25.37 -6.42
C PRO A 213 -6.63 -24.49 -7.55
N GLY A 214 -7.94 -24.19 -7.56
CA GLY A 214 -8.56 -23.30 -8.55
C GLY A 214 -8.09 -21.85 -8.41
N HIS A 215 -8.15 -21.30 -7.19
CA HIS A 215 -7.69 -19.93 -6.93
C HIS A 215 -6.20 -19.79 -7.17
N TRP A 216 -5.41 -20.75 -6.70
CA TRP A 216 -3.96 -20.72 -6.87
C TRP A 216 -3.54 -20.94 -8.32
N GLY A 217 -4.27 -21.75 -9.08
CA GLY A 217 -4.09 -21.88 -10.53
C GLY A 217 -4.24 -20.54 -11.24
N ALA A 218 -5.30 -19.78 -10.91
CA ALA A 218 -5.50 -18.45 -11.45
C ALA A 218 -4.39 -17.47 -11.04
N ALA A 219 -3.97 -17.46 -9.78
CA ALA A 219 -2.89 -16.59 -9.31
C ALA A 219 -1.52 -16.93 -9.95
N ARG A 220 -1.24 -18.21 -10.18
CA ARG A 220 0.03 -18.65 -10.78
C ARG A 220 0.09 -18.48 -12.29
N GLN A 221 -1.05 -18.31 -12.96
CA GLN A 221 -1.12 -18.14 -14.40
C GLN A 221 -0.61 -16.74 -14.81
N THR A 222 0.01 -16.68 -15.99
CA THR A 222 0.33 -15.41 -16.66
C THR A 222 -0.93 -14.83 -17.28
N TRP A 223 -1.16 -13.55 -17.04
CA TRP A 223 -2.26 -12.77 -17.58
C TRP A 223 -1.72 -11.56 -18.35
N SER A 224 -2.55 -11.01 -19.23
CA SER A 224 -2.24 -9.74 -19.89
C SER A 224 -2.54 -8.57 -18.96
N ARG A 225 -3.65 -8.64 -18.22
CA ARG A 225 -4.10 -7.61 -17.29
C ARG A 225 -4.63 -8.19 -15.99
N PHE A 226 -4.55 -7.40 -14.91
CA PHE A 226 -5.09 -7.78 -13.61
C PHE A 226 -5.74 -6.61 -12.87
N GLY A 227 -6.58 -6.95 -11.90
CA GLY A 227 -7.04 -6.07 -10.83
C GLY A 227 -7.10 -6.82 -9.50
N TYR A 228 -6.82 -6.12 -8.41
CA TYR A 228 -6.90 -6.62 -7.04
C TYR A 228 -7.45 -5.53 -6.13
N ASP A 229 -8.34 -5.86 -5.20
CA ASP A 229 -8.69 -4.98 -4.09
C ASP A 229 -9.22 -5.77 -2.91
N MET A 230 -9.28 -5.14 -1.74
CA MET A 230 -9.92 -5.69 -0.56
C MET A 230 -10.58 -4.62 0.31
N LYS A 231 -11.63 -5.01 1.05
CA LYS A 231 -12.42 -4.11 1.89
C LYS A 231 -12.67 -4.71 3.27
N PHE A 232 -12.45 -3.92 4.31
CA PHE A 232 -12.81 -4.26 5.69
C PHE A 232 -14.27 -3.89 5.98
N ASN A 233 -15.01 -4.77 6.64
CA ASN A 233 -16.39 -4.50 7.08
C ASN A 233 -16.53 -4.14 8.58
N GLY A 234 -15.43 -4.09 9.33
CA GLY A 234 -15.42 -3.91 10.78
C GLY A 234 -15.02 -5.17 11.55
N GLU A 235 -15.15 -6.34 10.93
CA GLU A 235 -14.83 -7.64 11.51
C GLU A 235 -13.73 -8.35 10.72
N LYS A 236 -13.90 -8.50 9.40
CA LYS A 236 -12.96 -9.18 8.50
C LYS A 236 -12.82 -8.44 7.17
N TRP A 237 -11.80 -8.83 6.41
CA TRP A 237 -11.53 -8.29 5.08
C TRP A 237 -12.10 -9.20 4.00
N PHE A 238 -12.62 -8.61 2.93
CA PHE A 238 -13.10 -9.30 1.74
C PHE A 238 -12.26 -8.87 0.56
N ALA A 239 -11.82 -9.81 -0.26
CA ALA A 239 -10.92 -9.56 -1.37
C ALA A 239 -11.49 -10.03 -2.70
N THR A 240 -11.04 -9.38 -3.76
CA THR A 240 -11.36 -9.74 -5.14
C THR A 240 -10.11 -9.59 -5.98
N GLY A 241 -9.81 -10.60 -6.79
CA GLY A 241 -8.85 -10.53 -7.88
C GLY A 241 -9.51 -10.90 -9.19
N VAL A 242 -9.25 -10.13 -10.25
CA VAL A 242 -9.80 -10.39 -11.59
C VAL A 242 -8.69 -10.31 -12.63
N PHE A 243 -8.69 -11.24 -13.58
CA PHE A 243 -7.62 -11.43 -14.56
C PHE A 243 -8.11 -11.52 -16.00
N GLU A 244 -7.31 -11.05 -16.96
CA GLU A 244 -7.58 -11.08 -18.40
C GLU A 244 -6.40 -11.61 -19.22
#